data_AF-A0AAD9X8L9-F1
#
_entry.id   AF-A0AAD9X8L9-F1
#
_cell.length_a   1.000
_cell.length_b   1.000
_cell.length_c   1.000
_cell.angle_alpha   90.00
_cell.angle_beta   90.00
_cell.angle_gamma   90.00
#
_symmetry.space_group_name_H-M   'P 1'
#
loop_
_entity.id
_entity.type
_entity.pdbx_description
1 polymer ?
#
loop_
_entity_poly.entity_id
_entity_poly.type
_entity_poly.pdbx_seq_one_letter_code
_entity_poly.pdbx_strand_id
1 'polypeptide(L)'
;MCFHSLLKHRRGSKTLSSIQIGENIINDPIDIAEHVSSFYQHLFSDPVNTSSDLSIIREHVSSLVTVDENTSILRVPSFDEVRNTVFAMDPMSAPGPDGLSGIFYSHCWEIMGHDVVLVVQDFFHSGRVFPGLNSNFLVLIPKILNALLVEHFHPIALGNFLFKVITKIIADHLAKICSRIISPNQFGFIRGRQIGDCIAGASECFNVLNNYSHSGHLALKIDIRKAFNSIS
;
A
#
# COMPACT_ATOMS: atom_id res chain seq x y z
N MET A 1 13.53 -8.10 -33.63
CA MET A 1 14.83 -8.09 -32.92
C MET A 1 15.02 -6.93 -31.90
N CYS A 2 14.01 -6.11 -31.58
CA CYS A 2 14.24 -4.91 -30.74
C CYS A 2 13.79 -5.04 -29.27
N PHE A 3 12.89 -5.97 -28.92
CA PHE A 3 12.38 -6.09 -27.54
C PHE A 3 13.38 -6.76 -26.58
N HIS A 4 14.05 -7.82 -27.03
CA HIS A 4 15.02 -8.55 -26.21
C HIS A 4 16.28 -7.72 -25.91
N SER A 5 16.72 -6.89 -26.87
CA SER A 5 17.86 -5.96 -26.67
C SER A 5 17.51 -4.81 -25.74
N LEU A 6 16.29 -4.26 -25.82
CA LEU A 6 15.78 -3.26 -24.87
C LEU A 6 15.63 -3.84 -23.45
N LEU A 7 15.18 -5.10 -23.32
CA LEU A 7 15.11 -5.80 -22.03
C LEU A 7 16.51 -6.09 -21.46
N LYS A 8 17.48 -6.50 -22.28
CA LYS A 8 18.88 -6.69 -21.85
C LYS A 8 19.53 -5.38 -21.40
N HIS A 9 19.31 -4.28 -22.13
CA HIS A 9 19.83 -2.97 -21.76
C HIS A 9 19.16 -2.43 -20.48
N ARG A 10 17.85 -2.64 -20.33
CA ARG A 10 17.11 -2.32 -19.08
C ARG A 10 17.50 -3.19 -17.90
N ARG A 11 17.87 -4.47 -18.10
CA ARG A 11 18.41 -5.36 -17.06
C ARG A 11 19.78 -4.89 -16.58
N GLY A 12 20.69 -4.54 -17.49
CA GLY A 12 22.02 -4.03 -17.12
C GLY A 12 22.01 -2.69 -16.37
N SER A 13 21.00 -1.84 -16.59
CA SER A 13 20.89 -0.52 -15.94
C SER A 13 20.01 -0.49 -14.68
N LYS A 14 19.33 -1.58 -14.32
CA LYS A 14 18.38 -1.64 -13.18
C LYS A 14 18.70 -2.71 -12.14
N THR A 15 19.69 -3.57 -12.37
CA THR A 15 20.13 -4.50 -11.34
C THR A 15 20.88 -3.72 -10.27
N LEU A 16 20.44 -3.87 -9.03
CA LEU A 16 21.12 -3.35 -7.85
C LEU A 16 22.46 -4.08 -7.73
N SER A 17 23.53 -3.47 -8.21
CA SER A 17 24.87 -4.06 -8.22
C SER A 17 25.66 -3.79 -6.95
N SER A 18 25.27 -2.76 -6.20
CA SER A 18 26.01 -2.27 -5.04
C SER A 18 25.14 -1.46 -4.10
N ILE A 19 25.35 -1.60 -2.79
CA ILE A 19 24.79 -0.71 -1.76
C ILE A 19 25.94 -0.16 -0.90
N GLN A 20 25.86 1.11 -0.54
CA GLN A 20 26.76 1.73 0.43
C GLN A 20 26.21 1.58 1.86
N ILE A 21 27.07 1.11 2.78
CA ILE A 21 26.85 0.98 4.21
C ILE A 21 27.95 1.78 4.93
N GLY A 22 27.62 2.97 5.42
CA GLY A 22 28.62 3.88 5.98
C GLY A 22 29.66 4.28 4.92
N GLU A 23 30.94 3.97 5.17
CA GLU A 23 32.04 4.19 4.22
C GLU A 23 32.28 3.01 3.28
N ASN A 24 31.68 1.85 3.55
CA ASN A 24 31.89 0.62 2.79
C ASN A 24 30.84 0.45 1.69
N ILE A 25 31.20 -0.21 0.60
CA ILE A 25 30.28 -0.61 -0.47
C ILE A 25 30.24 -2.12 -0.55
N ILE A 26 29.04 -2.70 -0.37
CA ILE A 26 28.77 -4.12 -0.57
C ILE A 26 28.28 -4.35 -1.99
N ASN A 27 28.78 -5.41 -2.63
CA ASN A 27 28.44 -5.79 -4.00
C ASN A 27 27.94 -7.24 -4.10
N ASP A 28 28.04 -8.02 -3.02
CA ASP A 28 27.54 -9.38 -3.00
C ASP A 28 26.00 -9.38 -2.90
N PRO A 29 25.28 -10.09 -3.78
CA PRO A 29 23.82 -10.10 -3.78
C PRO A 29 23.19 -10.62 -2.48
N ILE A 30 23.85 -11.55 -1.77
CA ILE A 30 23.36 -12.11 -0.51
C ILE A 30 23.50 -11.06 0.59
N ASP A 31 24.68 -10.45 0.71
CA ASP A 31 24.94 -9.37 1.68
C ASP A 31 23.98 -8.19 1.45
N ILE A 32 23.71 -7.85 0.18
CA ILE A 32 22.74 -6.80 -0.20
C ILE A 32 21.33 -7.19 0.26
N ALA A 33 20.90 -8.43 0.00
CA ALA A 33 19.57 -8.90 0.38
C ALA A 33 19.39 -8.92 1.91
N GLU A 34 20.38 -9.40 2.65
CA GLU A 34 20.38 -9.41 4.12
C GLU A 34 20.34 -7.99 4.69
N HIS A 35 21.19 -7.09 4.18
CA HIS A 35 21.22 -5.70 4.63
C HIS A 35 19.88 -5.00 4.38
N VAL A 36 19.30 -5.17 3.18
CA VAL A 36 17.99 -4.59 2.84
C VAL A 36 16.89 -5.18 3.72
N SER A 37 16.89 -6.51 3.92
CA SER A 37 15.89 -7.18 4.75
C SER A 37 15.97 -6.68 6.19
N SER A 38 17.17 -6.65 6.78
CA SER A 38 17.41 -6.12 8.12
C SER A 38 17.00 -4.65 8.24
N PHE A 39 17.36 -3.80 7.26
CA PHE A 39 16.97 -2.39 7.25
C PHE A 39 15.44 -2.21 7.34
N TYR A 40 14.68 -2.92 6.51
CA TYR A 40 13.21 -2.81 6.53
C TYR A 40 12.59 -3.52 7.73
N GLN A 41 13.15 -4.63 8.20
CA GLN A 41 12.72 -5.27 9.44
C GLN A 41 12.86 -4.30 10.61
N HIS A 42 14.01 -3.62 10.76
CA HIS A 42 14.19 -2.60 11.79
C HIS A 42 13.29 -1.39 11.59
N LEU A 43 13.03 -0.98 10.34
CA LEU A 43 12.15 0.14 10.04
C LEU A 43 10.69 -0.14 10.41
N PHE A 44 10.21 -1.37 10.20
CA PHE A 44 8.83 -1.79 10.47
C PHE A 44 8.64 -2.44 11.85
N SER A 45 9.72 -2.84 12.52
CA SER A 45 9.68 -3.31 13.90
C SER A 45 9.76 -2.09 14.81
N ASP A 46 8.60 -1.55 15.16
CA ASP A 46 8.51 -0.46 16.12
C ASP A 46 9.17 -0.89 17.45
N PRO A 47 9.98 -0.06 18.12
CA PRO A 47 10.28 -0.29 19.52
C PRO A 47 8.93 -0.23 20.26
N VAL A 48 8.54 -1.38 20.83
CA VAL A 48 7.29 -1.72 21.54
C VAL A 48 6.84 -0.73 22.65
N ASN A 49 7.49 0.42 22.81
CA ASN A 49 7.40 1.30 23.98
C ASN A 49 6.86 2.71 23.72
N THR A 50 6.34 3.05 22.54
CA THR A 50 5.60 4.31 22.41
C THR A 50 4.14 4.02 22.77
N SER A 51 3.80 4.10 24.05
CA SER A 51 2.41 4.26 24.47
C SER A 51 1.94 5.63 23.98
N SER A 52 1.65 5.74 22.69
CA SER A 52 1.13 6.94 22.08
C SER A 52 -0.18 7.25 22.80
N ASP A 53 -0.21 8.34 23.55
CA ASP A 53 -1.43 8.78 24.21
C ASP A 53 -2.45 9.16 23.13
N LEU A 54 -3.34 8.22 22.81
CA LEU A 54 -4.40 8.41 21.84
C LEU A 54 -5.55 9.27 22.41
N SER A 55 -5.43 9.78 23.64
CA SER A 55 -6.43 10.66 24.28
C SER A 55 -6.78 11.84 23.38
N ILE A 56 -5.77 12.53 22.84
CA ILE A 56 -5.96 13.70 21.96
C ILE A 56 -6.78 13.31 20.72
N ILE A 57 -6.48 12.16 20.11
CA ILE A 57 -7.22 11.67 18.95
C ILE A 57 -8.67 11.34 19.35
N ARG A 58 -8.87 10.65 20.47
CA ARG A 58 -10.20 10.25 20.95
C ARG A 58 -11.07 11.44 21.36
N GLU A 59 -10.46 12.52 21.86
CA GLU A 59 -11.15 13.76 22.24
C GLU A 59 -11.56 14.59 21.02
N HIS A 60 -10.77 14.58 19.94
CA HIS A 60 -10.99 15.46 18.78
C HIS A 60 -11.57 14.76 17.55
N VAL A 61 -11.50 13.42 17.48
CA VAL A 61 -12.06 12.64 16.38
C VAL A 61 -13.41 12.07 16.78
N SER A 62 -14.45 12.52 16.11
CA SER A 62 -15.81 12.01 16.33
C SER A 62 -15.93 10.57 15.85
N SER A 63 -16.67 9.75 16.61
CA SER A 63 -17.04 8.40 16.18
C SER A 63 -18.11 8.49 15.08
N LEU A 64 -17.68 8.39 13.83
CA LEU A 64 -18.57 8.50 12.68
C LEU A 64 -19.14 7.16 12.21
N VAL A 65 -18.56 6.02 12.60
CA VAL A 65 -18.99 4.69 12.15
C VAL A 65 -20.13 4.19 13.02
N THR A 66 -21.26 3.82 12.41
CA THR A 66 -22.39 3.23 13.13
C THR A 66 -22.18 1.74 13.37
N VAL A 67 -22.96 1.16 14.28
CA VAL A 67 -22.93 -0.29 14.58
C VAL A 67 -23.27 -1.12 13.34
N ASP A 68 -24.27 -0.68 12.56
CA ASP A 68 -24.70 -1.36 11.34
C ASP A 68 -23.63 -1.30 10.25
N GLU A 69 -22.96 -0.16 10.08
CA GLU A 69 -21.84 -0.01 9.15
C GLU A 69 -20.66 -0.88 9.57
N ASN A 70 -20.32 -0.89 10.86
CA ASN A 70 -19.26 -1.74 11.39
C ASN A 70 -19.56 -3.23 11.13
N THR A 71 -20.82 -3.64 11.37
CA THR A 71 -21.28 -5.01 11.08
C THR A 71 -21.20 -5.32 9.58
N SER A 72 -21.57 -4.36 8.72
CA SER A 72 -21.51 -4.50 7.27
C SER A 72 -20.07 -4.58 6.74
N ILE A 73 -19.13 -3.85 7.34
CA ILE A 73 -17.70 -3.88 6.97
C ILE A 73 -17.06 -5.21 7.37
N LEU A 74 -17.41 -5.73 8.54
CA LEU A 74 -16.84 -6.95 9.10
C LEU A 74 -17.55 -8.23 8.63
N ARG A 75 -18.59 -8.10 7.79
CA ARG A 75 -19.33 -9.26 7.29
C ARG A 75 -18.41 -10.18 6.48
N VAL A 76 -18.68 -11.47 6.58
CA VAL A 76 -18.00 -12.49 5.78
C VAL A 76 -18.44 -12.37 4.32
N PRO A 77 -17.51 -12.35 3.35
CA PRO A 77 -17.86 -12.25 1.94
C PRO A 77 -18.52 -13.53 1.43
N SER A 78 -19.47 -13.38 0.50
CA SER A 78 -20.12 -14.52 -0.15
C SER A 78 -19.21 -15.15 -1.21
N PHE A 79 -19.56 -16.36 -1.67
CA PHE A 79 -18.87 -17.01 -2.79
C PHE A 79 -18.78 -16.09 -4.01
N ASP A 80 -19.91 -15.47 -4.40
CA ASP A 80 -19.97 -14.58 -5.56
C ASP A 80 -19.13 -13.32 -5.37
N GLU A 81 -19.08 -12.77 -4.14
CA GLU A 81 -18.25 -11.61 -3.85
C GLU A 81 -16.77 -11.93 -4.04
N VAL A 82 -16.28 -13.04 -3.45
CA VAL A 82 -14.89 -13.47 -3.62
C VAL A 82 -14.59 -13.74 -5.09
N ARG A 83 -15.46 -14.46 -5.79
CA ARG A 83 -15.32 -14.72 -7.24
C ARG A 83 -15.22 -13.41 -8.02
N ASN A 84 -16.17 -12.51 -7.82
CA ASN A 84 -16.20 -11.24 -8.56
C ASN A 84 -14.96 -10.41 -8.25
N THR A 85 -14.45 -10.40 -7.01
CA THR A 85 -13.20 -9.74 -6.67
C THR A 85 -12.02 -10.33 -7.45
N VAL A 86 -11.89 -11.67 -7.48
CA VAL A 86 -10.81 -12.36 -8.22
C VAL A 86 -10.83 -11.99 -9.71
N PHE A 87 -12.01 -11.98 -10.32
CA PHE A 87 -12.18 -11.67 -11.75
C PHE A 87 -12.09 -10.18 -12.08
N ALA A 88 -12.31 -9.29 -11.11
CA ALA A 88 -12.17 -7.84 -11.28
C ALA A 88 -10.73 -7.34 -11.10
N MET A 89 -9.88 -8.10 -10.41
CA MET A 89 -8.47 -7.78 -10.22
C MET A 89 -7.66 -8.00 -11.51
N ASP A 90 -6.54 -7.28 -11.66
CA ASP A 90 -5.65 -7.46 -12.82
C ASP A 90 -5.05 -8.87 -12.86
N PRO A 91 -5.43 -9.70 -13.85
CA PRO A 91 -4.96 -11.08 -13.92
C PRO A 91 -3.46 -11.16 -14.26
N MET A 92 -2.90 -10.12 -14.87
CA MET A 92 -1.49 -10.02 -15.26
C MET A 92 -0.59 -9.42 -14.17
N SER A 93 -1.16 -9.08 -13.01
CA SER A 93 -0.39 -8.54 -11.89
C SER A 93 0.72 -9.51 -11.47
N ALA A 94 1.88 -8.95 -11.08
CA ALA A 94 3.04 -9.75 -10.71
C ALA A 94 2.72 -10.66 -9.50
N PRO A 95 3.11 -11.95 -9.55
CA PRO A 95 2.88 -12.89 -8.47
C PRO A 95 3.75 -12.57 -7.25
N GLY A 96 3.34 -13.11 -6.10
CA GLY A 96 4.15 -13.09 -4.90
C GLY A 96 5.14 -14.26 -4.85
N PRO A 97 5.71 -14.55 -3.66
CA PRO A 97 6.58 -15.69 -3.43
C PRO A 97 6.00 -17.06 -3.81
N ASP A 98 4.67 -17.20 -3.82
CA ASP A 98 3.99 -18.44 -4.26
C ASP A 98 4.04 -18.67 -5.78
N GLY A 99 4.39 -17.66 -6.57
CA GLY A 99 4.41 -17.73 -8.03
C GLY A 99 3.03 -17.74 -8.69
N LEU A 100 1.93 -17.60 -7.93
CA LEU A 100 0.56 -17.71 -8.44
C LEU A 100 -0.01 -16.31 -8.73
N SER A 101 -0.23 -16.03 -10.02
CA SER A 101 -0.83 -14.76 -10.49
C SER A 101 -2.36 -14.86 -10.63
N GLY A 102 -3.03 -13.73 -10.88
CA GLY A 102 -4.49 -13.72 -11.06
C GLY A 102 -4.99 -14.54 -12.25
N ILE A 103 -4.15 -14.72 -13.29
CA ILE A 103 -4.43 -15.66 -14.38
C ILE A 103 -4.65 -17.07 -13.86
N PHE A 104 -3.79 -17.55 -12.95
CA PHE A 104 -3.91 -18.91 -12.40
C PHE A 104 -5.27 -19.09 -11.71
N TYR A 105 -5.63 -18.16 -10.83
CA TYR A 105 -6.89 -18.23 -10.07
C TYR A 105 -8.12 -18.12 -10.96
N SER A 106 -8.10 -17.27 -11.98
CA SER A 106 -9.23 -17.12 -12.91
C SER A 106 -9.40 -18.32 -13.84
N HIS A 107 -8.30 -18.91 -14.35
CA HIS A 107 -8.36 -20.08 -15.24
C HIS A 107 -8.69 -21.37 -14.47
N CYS A 108 -8.19 -21.53 -13.25
CA CYS A 108 -8.41 -22.71 -12.42
C CYS A 108 -9.58 -22.54 -11.43
N TRP A 109 -10.45 -21.54 -11.64
CA TRP A 109 -11.54 -21.22 -10.72
C TRP A 109 -12.48 -22.41 -10.46
N GLU A 110 -12.82 -23.17 -11.50
CA GLU A 110 -13.70 -24.35 -11.37
C GLU A 110 -13.08 -25.47 -10.52
N ILE A 111 -11.75 -25.47 -10.34
CA ILE A 111 -11.04 -26.48 -9.55
C ILE A 111 -10.76 -25.96 -8.13
N MET A 112 -10.23 -24.74 -8.02
CA MET A 112 -9.70 -24.19 -6.75
C MET A 112 -10.61 -23.13 -6.11
N GLY A 113 -11.66 -22.68 -6.80
CA GLY A 113 -12.48 -21.55 -6.38
C GLY A 113 -13.16 -21.76 -5.02
N HIS A 114 -13.59 -22.99 -4.74
CA HIS A 114 -14.15 -23.34 -3.43
C HIS A 114 -13.11 -23.16 -2.30
N ASP A 115 -11.89 -23.66 -2.48
CA ASP A 115 -10.83 -23.54 -1.47
C ASP A 115 -10.38 -22.10 -1.27
N VAL A 116 -10.32 -21.32 -2.35
CA VAL A 116 -10.06 -19.87 -2.30
C VAL A 116 -11.11 -19.18 -1.43
N VAL A 117 -12.38 -19.50 -1.62
CA VAL A 117 -13.48 -18.93 -0.83
C VAL A 117 -13.35 -19.33 0.64
N LEU A 118 -13.07 -20.61 0.93
CA LEU A 118 -12.87 -21.07 2.31
C LEU A 118 -11.74 -20.32 3.01
N VAL A 119 -10.58 -20.15 2.36
CA VAL A 119 -9.45 -19.42 2.94
C VAL A 119 -9.80 -17.96 3.21
N VAL A 120 -10.49 -17.31 2.27
CA VAL A 120 -10.92 -15.92 2.46
C VAL A 120 -11.93 -15.82 3.60
N GLN A 121 -12.96 -16.68 3.64
CA GLN A 121 -13.96 -16.65 4.70
C GLN A 121 -13.38 -16.97 6.08
N ASP A 122 -12.44 -17.92 6.17
CA ASP A 122 -11.74 -18.25 7.41
C ASP A 122 -10.97 -17.04 7.96
N PHE A 123 -10.34 -16.24 7.10
CA PHE A 123 -9.74 -14.97 7.52
C PHE A 123 -10.78 -14.00 8.12
N PHE A 124 -11.95 -13.84 7.49
CA PHE A 124 -13.00 -12.95 8.00
C PHE A 124 -13.66 -13.48 9.29
N HIS A 125 -13.66 -14.79 9.52
CA HIS A 125 -14.14 -15.39 10.75
C HIS A 125 -13.14 -15.31 11.91
N SER A 126 -11.86 -15.59 11.63
CA SER A 126 -10.83 -15.76 12.67
C SER A 126 -9.93 -14.55 12.87
N GLY A 127 -9.84 -13.65 11.88
CA GLY A 127 -8.86 -12.57 11.81
C GLY A 127 -7.42 -13.06 11.64
N ARG A 128 -7.19 -14.34 11.36
CA ARG A 128 -5.85 -14.94 11.28
C ARG A 128 -5.40 -15.07 9.83
N VAL A 129 -4.12 -14.79 9.60
CA VAL A 129 -3.46 -14.98 8.30
C VAL A 129 -2.63 -16.25 8.37
N PHE A 130 -2.84 -17.17 7.42
CA PHE A 130 -2.03 -18.39 7.32
C PHE A 130 -0.55 -18.05 7.07
N PRO A 131 0.39 -18.80 7.66
CA PRO A 131 1.82 -18.61 7.40
C PRO A 131 2.12 -18.64 5.89
N GLY A 132 2.89 -17.67 5.43
CA GLY A 132 3.26 -17.54 4.01
C GLY A 132 2.24 -16.81 3.15
N LEU A 133 0.96 -16.71 3.56
CA LEU A 133 -0.09 -16.11 2.73
C LEU A 133 0.18 -14.62 2.45
N ASN A 134 0.60 -13.86 3.45
CA ASN A 134 0.99 -12.45 3.32
C ASN A 134 2.48 -12.24 3.03
N SER A 135 3.22 -13.26 2.59
CA SER A 135 4.62 -13.09 2.18
C SER A 135 4.72 -12.24 0.92
N ASN A 136 5.80 -11.46 0.83
CA ASN A 136 6.03 -10.54 -0.28
C ASN A 136 7.47 -10.67 -0.80
N PHE A 137 7.65 -10.54 -2.11
CA PHE A 137 8.96 -10.17 -2.64
C PHE A 137 9.16 -8.66 -2.49
N LEU A 138 10.30 -8.26 -1.94
CA LEU A 138 10.70 -6.86 -1.89
C LEU A 138 11.52 -6.50 -3.12
N VAL A 139 10.97 -5.65 -3.98
CA VAL A 139 11.64 -5.14 -5.18
C VAL A 139 12.02 -3.68 -4.97
N LEU A 140 13.28 -3.34 -5.24
CA LEU A 140 13.79 -1.98 -5.07
C LEU A 140 13.85 -1.26 -6.43
N ILE A 141 13.16 -0.12 -6.55
CA ILE A 141 13.21 0.73 -7.75
C ILE A 141 14.00 2.02 -7.44
N PRO A 142 15.08 2.35 -8.17
CA PRO A 142 15.83 3.57 -7.95
C PRO A 142 14.97 4.84 -8.10
N LYS A 143 15.07 5.78 -7.15
CA LYS A 143 14.48 7.14 -7.21
C LYS A 143 15.34 8.09 -8.02
N ILE A 144 16.65 7.89 -7.96
CA ILE A 144 17.66 8.77 -8.52
C ILE A 144 18.65 7.97 -9.36
N LEU A 145 19.35 8.67 -10.25
CA LEU A 145 20.51 8.11 -10.95
C LEU A 145 21.61 7.78 -9.94
N ASN A 146 22.31 6.66 -10.15
CA ASN A 146 23.41 6.20 -9.28
C ASN A 146 22.98 6.03 -7.81
N ALA A 147 21.83 5.39 -7.59
CA ALA A 147 21.33 5.10 -6.25
C ALA A 147 22.27 4.13 -5.50
N LEU A 148 22.91 4.60 -4.42
CA LEU A 148 23.85 3.83 -3.59
C LEU A 148 23.29 3.46 -2.21
N LEU A 149 22.37 4.25 -1.62
CA LEU A 149 21.80 3.98 -0.30
C LEU A 149 20.42 3.31 -0.44
N VAL A 150 20.02 2.45 0.50
CA VAL A 150 18.68 1.83 0.53
C VAL A 150 17.56 2.88 0.44
N GLU A 151 17.76 4.05 1.05
CA GLU A 151 16.79 5.15 1.03
C GLU A 151 16.55 5.77 -0.34
N HIS A 152 17.53 5.64 -1.25
CA HIS A 152 17.45 6.08 -2.64
C HIS A 152 16.55 5.17 -3.49
N PHE A 153 15.99 4.11 -2.92
CA PHE A 153 15.06 3.22 -3.60
C PHE A 153 13.63 3.38 -3.08
N HIS A 154 12.67 3.14 -3.96
CA HIS A 154 11.29 2.85 -3.62
C HIS A 154 11.15 1.34 -3.41
N PRO A 155 10.78 0.89 -2.19
CA PRO A 155 10.40 -0.49 -1.98
C PRO A 155 9.02 -0.74 -2.62
N ILE A 156 8.92 -1.83 -3.37
CA ILE A 156 7.66 -2.37 -3.86
C ILE A 156 7.53 -3.78 -3.30
N ALA A 157 6.49 -4.01 -2.50
CA ALA A 157 6.14 -5.33 -2.00
C ALA A 157 5.22 -6.04 -3.02
N LEU A 158 5.67 -7.15 -3.57
CA LEU A 158 4.88 -8.02 -4.43
C LEU A 158 4.32 -9.17 -3.59
N GLY A 159 3.08 -9.01 -3.14
CA GLY A 159 2.39 -10.02 -2.34
C GLY A 159 1.69 -11.10 -3.16
N ASN A 160 1.41 -12.22 -2.50
CA ASN A 160 0.62 -13.31 -3.08
C ASN A 160 -0.75 -12.81 -3.51
N PHE A 161 -1.24 -13.31 -4.66
CA PHE A 161 -2.50 -12.86 -5.22
C PHE A 161 -3.69 -13.13 -4.29
N LEU A 162 -3.72 -14.29 -3.62
CA LEU A 162 -4.80 -14.64 -2.69
C LEU A 162 -4.89 -13.68 -1.50
N PHE A 163 -3.76 -13.21 -0.96
CA PHE A 163 -3.78 -12.19 0.09
C PHE A 163 -4.25 -10.82 -0.42
N LYS A 164 -3.92 -10.48 -1.68
CA LYS A 164 -4.45 -9.27 -2.33
C LYS A 164 -5.98 -9.33 -2.50
N VAL A 165 -6.57 -10.51 -2.70
CA VAL A 165 -8.04 -10.69 -2.74
C VAL A 165 -8.66 -10.30 -1.39
N ILE A 166 -8.09 -10.79 -0.28
CA ILE A 166 -8.54 -10.46 1.08
C ILE A 166 -8.50 -8.94 1.31
N THR A 167 -7.34 -8.31 1.07
CA THR A 167 -7.19 -6.86 1.30
C THR A 167 -8.06 -6.03 0.36
N LYS A 168 -8.32 -6.51 -0.86
CA LYS A 168 -9.25 -5.88 -1.80
C LYS A 168 -10.69 -5.90 -1.29
N ILE A 169 -11.17 -7.02 -0.76
CA ILE A 169 -12.52 -7.10 -0.17
C ILE A 169 -12.66 -6.13 1.01
N ILE A 170 -11.66 -6.09 1.90
CA ILE A 170 -11.64 -5.14 3.03
C ILE A 170 -11.71 -3.70 2.52
N ALA A 171 -10.90 -3.36 1.51
CA ALA A 171 -10.91 -2.03 0.91
C ALA A 171 -12.27 -1.68 0.28
N ASP A 172 -12.91 -2.64 -0.41
CA ASP A 172 -14.23 -2.45 -1.02
C ASP A 172 -15.36 -2.31 0.01
N HIS A 173 -15.25 -2.99 1.14
CA HIS A 173 -16.15 -2.80 2.27
C HIS A 173 -16.01 -1.40 2.88
N LEU A 174 -14.77 -0.97 3.16
CA LEU A 174 -14.48 0.35 3.72
C LEU A 174 -14.89 1.49 2.76
N ALA A 175 -14.66 1.30 1.45
CA ALA A 175 -14.95 2.30 0.43
C ALA A 175 -16.42 2.76 0.44
N LYS A 176 -17.36 1.92 0.93
CA LYS A 176 -18.78 2.25 1.03
C LYS A 176 -19.05 3.41 2.00
N ILE A 177 -18.21 3.60 3.02
CA ILE A 177 -18.38 4.65 4.03
C ILE A 177 -17.26 5.69 4.01
N CYS A 178 -16.14 5.43 3.32
CA CYS A 178 -14.97 6.31 3.28
C CYS A 178 -15.31 7.77 2.98
N SER A 179 -16.20 8.06 2.03
CA SER A 179 -16.56 9.44 1.67
C SER A 179 -17.22 10.23 2.80
N ARG A 180 -17.88 9.54 3.73
CA ARG A 180 -18.58 10.10 4.89
C ARG A 180 -17.67 10.25 6.10
N ILE A 181 -16.78 9.27 6.33
CA ILE A 181 -15.91 9.25 7.51
C ILE A 181 -14.58 9.99 7.30
N ILE A 182 -14.23 10.33 6.05
CA ILE A 182 -13.02 11.08 5.70
C ILE A 182 -13.40 12.50 5.30
N SER A 183 -12.69 13.48 5.89
CA SER A 183 -12.84 14.92 5.63
C SER A 183 -13.01 15.22 4.14
N PRO A 184 -13.95 16.11 3.74
CA PRO A 184 -14.14 16.49 2.34
C PRO A 184 -12.87 17.07 1.68
N ASN A 185 -11.94 17.59 2.49
CA ASN A 185 -10.68 18.17 2.02
C ASN A 185 -9.56 17.14 1.78
N GLN A 186 -9.83 15.85 1.99
CA GLN A 186 -8.92 14.76 1.63
C GLN A 186 -9.24 14.28 0.20
N PHE A 187 -8.44 14.70 -0.79
CA PHE A 187 -8.75 14.41 -2.19
C PHE A 187 -8.15 13.09 -2.71
N GLY A 188 -7.06 12.61 -2.09
CA GLY A 188 -6.36 11.40 -2.52
C GLY A 188 -7.05 10.12 -2.05
N PHE A 189 -7.04 9.09 -2.90
CA PHE A 189 -7.44 7.70 -2.59
C PHE A 189 -8.91 7.50 -2.16
N ILE A 190 -9.79 8.48 -2.40
CA ILE A 190 -11.23 8.35 -2.15
C ILE A 190 -11.99 8.27 -3.46
N ARG A 191 -12.85 7.26 -3.61
CA ARG A 191 -13.69 7.10 -4.80
C ARG A 191 -14.55 8.34 -5.02
N GLY A 192 -14.52 8.85 -6.24
CA GLY A 192 -15.30 10.03 -6.64
C GLY A 192 -14.63 11.38 -6.37
N ARG A 193 -13.45 11.40 -5.73
CA ARG A 193 -12.62 12.60 -5.57
C ARG A 193 -11.45 12.54 -6.56
N GLN A 194 -11.13 13.66 -7.20
CA GLN A 194 -10.09 13.75 -8.22
C GLN A 194 -9.01 14.75 -7.84
N ILE A 195 -7.83 14.62 -8.46
CA ILE A 195 -6.72 15.55 -8.22
C ILE A 195 -7.07 17.00 -8.62
N GLY A 196 -7.98 17.17 -9.58
CA GLY A 196 -8.48 18.48 -9.99
C GLY A 196 -9.18 19.24 -8.86
N ASP A 197 -9.94 18.53 -8.01
CA ASP A 197 -10.64 19.11 -6.86
C ASP A 197 -9.65 19.69 -5.85
N CYS A 198 -8.51 19.00 -5.65
CA CYS A 198 -7.42 19.47 -4.80
C CYS A 198 -6.80 20.76 -5.33
N ILE A 199 -6.55 20.82 -6.64
CA ILE A 199 -5.97 22.00 -7.30
C ILE A 199 -6.93 23.18 -7.20
N ALA A 200 -8.22 22.97 -7.44
CA ALA A 200 -9.24 24.00 -7.32
C ALA A 200 -9.34 24.53 -5.89
N GLY A 201 -9.43 23.64 -4.89
CA GLY A 201 -9.47 24.03 -3.48
C GLY A 201 -8.21 24.78 -3.05
N ALA A 202 -7.03 24.33 -3.45
CA ALA A 202 -5.78 25.04 -3.19
C ALA A 202 -5.77 26.43 -3.85
N SER A 203 -6.22 26.54 -5.10
CA SER A 203 -6.31 27.83 -5.82
C SER A 203 -7.27 28.80 -5.14
N GLU A 204 -8.41 28.32 -4.62
CA GLU A 204 -9.34 29.13 -3.85
C GLU A 204 -8.71 29.64 -2.56
N CYS A 205 -8.00 28.77 -1.82
CA CYS A 205 -7.22 29.17 -0.65
C CYS A 205 -6.20 30.28 -1.00
N PHE A 206 -5.43 30.13 -2.08
CA PHE A 206 -4.46 31.15 -2.51
C PHE A 206 -5.12 32.49 -2.90
N ASN A 207 -6.30 32.45 -3.53
CA ASN A 207 -7.04 33.68 -3.82
C ASN A 207 -7.46 34.42 -2.55
N VAL A 208 -7.90 33.69 -1.51
CA VAL A 208 -8.23 34.28 -0.20
C VAL A 208 -6.98 34.90 0.44
N LEU A 209 -5.83 34.24 0.35
CA LEU A 209 -4.55 34.76 0.86
C LEU A 209 -4.07 36.01 0.11
N ASN A 210 -4.53 36.25 -1.12
CA ASN A 210 -4.16 37.46 -1.89
C ASN A 210 -5.02 38.69 -1.52
N ASN A 211 -6.10 38.51 -0.76
CA ASN A 211 -6.93 39.63 -0.31
C ASN A 211 -6.21 40.43 0.78
N TYR A 212 -6.42 41.75 0.82
CA TYR A 212 -5.82 42.60 1.84
C TYR A 212 -6.24 42.18 3.25
N SER A 213 -5.28 41.92 4.14
CA SER A 213 -5.52 41.65 5.56
C SER A 213 -4.59 42.48 6.43
N HIS A 214 -5.09 42.89 7.60
CA HIS A 214 -4.35 43.73 8.53
C HIS A 214 -3.23 42.97 9.26
N SER A 215 -3.36 41.64 9.36
CA SER A 215 -2.49 40.74 10.13
C SER A 215 -1.62 39.84 9.26
N GLY A 216 -1.63 40.01 7.93
CA GLY A 216 -0.90 39.16 6.99
C GLY A 216 -1.53 37.76 6.83
N HIS A 217 -1.00 36.99 5.89
CA HIS A 217 -1.51 35.67 5.52
C HIS A 217 -0.37 34.65 5.58
N LEU A 218 -0.64 33.44 6.08
CA LEU A 218 0.33 32.35 6.18
C LEU A 218 -0.24 31.08 5.56
N ALA A 219 0.54 30.46 4.67
CA ALA A 219 0.28 29.12 4.16
C ALA A 219 1.34 28.14 4.70
N LEU A 220 0.88 27.00 5.22
CA LEU A 220 1.74 25.94 5.73
C LEU A 220 1.72 24.76 4.78
N LYS A 221 2.90 24.40 4.27
CA LYS A 221 3.09 23.16 3.49
C LYS A 221 3.82 22.15 4.37
N ILE A 222 3.12 21.07 4.72
CA ILE A 222 3.65 19.99 5.55
C ILE A 222 3.75 18.75 4.65
N ASP A 223 4.88 18.04 4.72
CA ASP A 223 5.10 16.79 4.00
C ASP A 223 5.61 15.70 4.96
N ILE A 224 5.13 14.48 4.78
CA ILE A 224 5.45 13.34 5.65
C ILE A 224 6.50 12.47 4.96
N ARG A 225 7.71 12.42 5.53
CA ARG A 225 8.78 11.55 5.01
C ARG A 225 8.35 10.09 5.13
N LYS A 226 8.42 9.35 4.02
CA LYS A 226 8.13 7.90 3.96
C LYS A 226 6.78 7.53 4.61
N ALA A 227 5.70 8.23 4.27
CA ALA A 227 4.38 8.05 4.89
C ALA A 227 3.89 6.60 5.04
N PHE A 228 4.19 5.69 4.10
CA PHE A 228 3.82 4.27 4.21
C PHE A 228 4.77 3.41 5.06
N ASN A 229 5.97 3.91 5.37
CA ASN A 229 6.97 3.20 6.18
C ASN A 229 7.12 3.79 7.59
N SER A 230 6.31 4.78 7.94
CA SER A 230 6.38 5.52 9.21
C SER A 230 5.06 5.45 9.98
N ILE A 231 4.22 4.47 9.66
CA ILE A 231 2.97 4.18 10.37
C ILE A 231 3.33 3.22 11.51
N SER A 232 3.05 3.62 12.74
CA SER A 232 3.09 2.78 13.94
C SER A 232 1.70 2.27 14.33
#